data_AF-A0A258R376-F1
#
_entry.id   AF-A0A258R376-F1
#
_cell.length_a   1.000
_cell.length_b   1.000
_cell.length_c   1.000
_cell.angle_alpha   90.00
_cell.angle_beta   90.00
_cell.angle_gamma   90.00
#
_symmetry.space_group_name_H-M   'P 1'
#
loop_
_entity.id
_entity.type
_entity.pdbx_description
1 polymer ?
#
loop_
_entity_poly.entity_id
_entity_poly.type
_entity_poly.pdbx_seq_one_letter_code
_entity_poly.pdbx_strand_id
1 'polypeptide(L)'
;MYQFPTSIRAAGACLILIAGFVQTVRADEPKAPTGQELAFDNSKGNCLACHAMPGDSKAVTNTNIAPPLISMKERFPDRAKLYAQLWDASKANADSLMPPFGKHKILSNDEINKVVNYIYGL
;
A
#
# COMPACT_ATOMS: atom_id res chain seq x y z
N MET A 1 -84.92 -37.34 1.24
CA MET A 1 -84.79 -36.20 0.31
C MET A 1 -83.92 -35.18 1.03
N TYR A 2 -82.61 -35.09 0.80
CA TYR A 2 -81.99 -34.51 -0.38
C TYR A 2 -80.57 -35.08 -0.58
N GLN A 3 -80.16 -35.18 -1.84
CA GLN A 3 -78.87 -35.69 -2.29
C GLN A 3 -77.75 -34.63 -2.20
N PHE A 4 -76.51 -35.14 -2.08
CA PHE A 4 -75.20 -34.53 -2.41
C PHE A 4 -75.17 -33.84 -3.81
N PRO A 5 -74.12 -33.09 -4.30
CA PRO A 5 -72.68 -33.19 -3.96
C PRO A 5 -71.77 -31.92 -4.15
N THR A 6 -70.46 -32.15 -3.95
CA THR A 6 -69.29 -31.61 -4.72
C THR A 6 -68.95 -30.11 -4.60
N SER A 7 -67.85 -29.77 -3.93
CA SER A 7 -66.46 -29.66 -4.48
C SER A 7 -66.06 -28.18 -4.50
N ILE A 8 -64.89 -27.76 -4.02
CA ILE A 8 -63.68 -27.62 -4.83
C ILE A 8 -62.55 -27.12 -3.90
N ARG A 9 -61.35 -27.62 -4.20
CA ARG A 9 -60.04 -27.29 -3.64
C ARG A 9 -59.70 -25.82 -3.86
N ALA A 10 -59.13 -25.17 -2.85
CA ALA A 10 -58.23 -24.04 -3.06
C ALA A 10 -57.00 -24.24 -2.17
N ALA A 11 -55.95 -24.81 -2.77
CA ALA A 11 -54.60 -24.73 -2.23
C ALA A 11 -54.21 -23.24 -2.26
N GLY A 12 -54.20 -22.61 -1.09
CA GLY A 12 -53.72 -21.25 -0.93
C GLY A 12 -52.23 -21.18 -1.29
N ALA A 13 -51.94 -20.61 -2.45
CA ALA A 13 -50.59 -20.30 -2.89
C ALA A 13 -50.03 -19.21 -1.96
N CYS A 14 -49.19 -19.63 -1.00
CA CYS A 14 -48.39 -18.72 -0.20
C CYS A 14 -47.19 -18.27 -1.05
N LEU A 15 -47.43 -17.27 -1.90
CA LEU A 15 -46.37 -16.52 -2.59
C LEU A 15 -45.61 -15.71 -1.54
N ILE A 16 -44.55 -16.32 -1.00
CA ILE A 16 -43.56 -15.62 -0.17
C ILE A 16 -42.86 -14.62 -1.10
N LEU A 17 -43.19 -13.34 -0.94
CA LEU A 17 -42.48 -12.21 -1.52
C LEU A 17 -41.06 -12.16 -0.93
N ILE A 18 -40.09 -12.80 -1.57
CA ILE A 18 -38.66 -12.64 -1.28
C ILE A 18 -38.18 -11.37 -1.98
N ALA A 19 -38.70 -10.21 -1.56
CA ALA A 19 -38.29 -8.91 -2.05
C ALA A 19 -37.62 -8.16 -0.90
N GLY A 20 -36.30 -8.30 -0.79
CA GLY A 20 -35.48 -7.45 0.08
C GLY A 20 -34.46 -8.21 0.88
N PHE A 21 -33.29 -8.42 0.29
CA PHE A 21 -31.98 -8.17 0.93
C PHE A 21 -30.87 -8.39 -0.10
N VAL A 22 -30.74 -7.47 -1.06
CA VAL A 22 -29.47 -7.33 -1.79
C VAL A 22 -28.59 -6.45 -0.91
N GLN A 23 -27.83 -7.06 0.00
CA GLN A 23 -26.72 -6.35 0.63
C GLN A 23 -25.62 -6.23 -0.42
N THR A 24 -25.40 -5.02 -0.92
CA THR A 24 -24.19 -4.73 -1.69
C THR A 24 -23.02 -4.84 -0.73
N VAL A 25 -22.28 -5.95 -0.77
CA VAL A 25 -21.00 -6.06 -0.08
C VAL A 25 -20.07 -5.08 -0.78
N ARG A 26 -19.87 -3.90 -0.19
CA ARG A 26 -18.80 -2.99 -0.63
C ARG A 26 -17.52 -3.54 -0.02
N ALA A 27 -16.69 -4.17 -0.84
CA ALA A 27 -15.30 -4.38 -0.46
C ALA A 27 -14.66 -2.99 -0.36
N ASP A 28 -14.11 -2.64 0.79
CA ASP A 28 -13.25 -1.46 0.87
C ASP A 28 -12.04 -1.69 -0.03
N GLU A 29 -11.75 -0.72 -0.90
CA GLU A 29 -10.53 -0.70 -1.70
C GLU A 29 -9.32 -0.85 -0.77
N PRO A 30 -8.32 -1.69 -1.11
CA PRO A 30 -7.13 -1.83 -0.30
C PRO A 30 -6.49 -0.46 -0.04
N LYS A 31 -6.28 -0.13 1.24
CA LYS A 31 -5.63 1.12 1.61
C LYS A 31 -4.24 1.17 0.96
N ALA A 32 -3.97 2.24 0.20
CA ALA A 32 -2.68 2.42 -0.43
C ALA A 32 -1.55 2.50 0.63
N PRO A 33 -0.38 1.89 0.37
CA PRO A 33 0.69 1.85 1.35
C PRO A 33 1.26 3.26 1.59
N THR A 34 1.72 3.47 2.82
CA THR A 34 2.44 4.65 3.28
C THR A 34 3.91 4.62 2.83
N GLY A 35 4.61 5.74 2.95
CA GLY A 35 6.04 5.82 2.63
C GLY A 35 6.91 4.92 3.52
N GLN A 36 6.57 4.81 4.81
CA GLN A 36 7.26 3.92 5.75
C GLN A 36 7.08 2.45 5.35
N GLU A 37 5.84 2.03 5.07
CA GLU A 37 5.55 0.66 4.62
C GLU A 37 6.30 0.32 3.33
N LEU A 38 6.30 1.23 2.35
CA LEU A 38 7.07 1.06 1.11
C LEU A 38 8.58 0.98 1.35
N ALA A 39 9.11 1.79 2.27
CA ALA A 39 10.53 1.77 2.61
C ALA A 39 10.92 0.47 3.33
N PHE A 40 10.02 -0.16 4.09
CA PHE A 40 10.33 -1.36 4.86
C PHE A 40 10.00 -2.66 4.13
N ASP A 41 9.16 -2.60 3.10
CA ASP A 41 8.74 -3.77 2.34
C ASP A 41 9.88 -4.33 1.47
N ASN A 42 10.22 -5.60 1.71
CA ASN A 42 11.31 -6.33 1.08
C ASN A 42 11.12 -6.54 -0.44
N SER A 43 9.88 -6.49 -0.92
CA SER A 43 9.51 -6.58 -2.34
C SER A 43 9.44 -5.22 -3.04
N LYS A 44 9.60 -4.12 -2.28
CA LYS A 44 9.49 -2.73 -2.74
C LYS A 44 10.78 -1.97 -2.45
N GLY A 45 10.77 -1.08 -1.46
CA GLY A 45 11.90 -0.20 -1.16
C GLY A 45 13.04 -0.91 -0.43
N ASN A 46 12.72 -1.88 0.44
CA ASN A 46 13.67 -2.67 1.22
C ASN A 46 14.85 -1.86 1.82
N CYS A 47 14.58 -0.63 2.28
CA CYS A 47 15.60 0.34 2.63
C CYS A 47 16.40 -0.10 3.87
N LEU A 48 15.76 -0.82 4.80
CA LEU A 48 16.38 -1.36 6.01
C LEU A 48 17.42 -2.46 5.74
N ALA A 49 17.43 -3.03 4.54
CA ALA A 49 18.47 -3.96 4.12
C ALA A 49 19.84 -3.29 3.96
N CYS A 50 19.90 -1.96 3.85
CA CYS A 50 21.17 -1.23 3.71
C CYS A 50 21.33 -0.07 4.71
N HIS A 51 20.23 0.57 5.11
CA HIS A 51 20.23 1.78 5.91
C HIS A 51 19.58 1.57 7.28
N ALA A 52 20.23 2.00 8.35
CA ALA A 52 19.56 2.25 9.62
C ALA A 52 18.72 3.55 9.56
N MET A 53 17.62 3.61 10.32
CA MET A 53 16.80 4.83 10.46
C MET A 53 16.52 5.15 11.94
N PRO A 54 17.49 5.72 12.67
CA PRO A 54 17.40 5.89 14.12
C PRO A 54 16.24 6.77 14.61
N GLY A 55 15.70 7.63 13.75
CA GLY A 55 14.55 8.50 14.06
C GLY A 55 13.20 7.78 14.09
N ASP A 56 13.14 6.50 13.68
CA ASP A 56 11.93 5.70 13.70
C ASP A 56 12.11 4.42 14.53
N SER A 57 11.38 4.31 15.63
CA SER A 57 11.45 3.15 16.53
C SER A 57 11.01 1.83 15.87
N LYS A 58 10.29 1.89 14.74
CA LYS A 58 9.88 0.70 13.97
C LYS A 58 10.97 0.22 13.00
N ALA A 59 11.98 1.05 12.72
CA ALA A 59 13.08 0.73 11.82
C ALA A 59 14.14 -0.14 12.52
N VAL A 60 13.80 -1.39 12.79
CA VAL A 60 14.69 -2.32 13.50
C VAL A 60 15.63 -3.01 12.51
N THR A 61 16.90 -2.61 12.50
CA THR A 61 17.97 -3.23 11.72
C THR A 61 19.34 -2.94 12.34
N ASN A 62 20.31 -3.83 12.14
CA ASN A 62 21.70 -3.64 12.54
C ASN A 62 22.62 -3.35 11.34
N THR A 63 22.03 -3.12 10.15
CA THR A 63 22.81 -2.94 8.93
C THR A 63 23.51 -1.58 8.86
N ASN A 64 24.72 -1.58 8.27
CA ASN A 64 25.53 -0.39 8.03
C ASN A 64 26.17 -0.34 6.62
N ILE A 65 25.57 -1.02 5.63
CA ILE A 65 26.07 -1.02 4.24
C ILE A 65 26.07 0.39 3.66
N ALA A 66 25.06 1.19 4.02
CA ALA A 66 24.92 2.57 3.58
C ALA A 66 24.69 3.51 4.79
N PRO A 67 24.92 4.83 4.64
CA PRO A 67 24.80 5.77 5.76
C PRO A 67 23.40 5.77 6.38
N PRO A 68 23.25 5.97 7.71
CA PRO A 68 21.93 6.03 8.33
C PRO A 68 21.08 7.16 7.73
N LEU A 69 19.76 6.97 7.65
CA LEU A 69 18.81 8.01 7.24
C LEU A 69 18.35 8.78 8.48
N ILE A 70 19.06 9.86 8.75
CA ILE A 70 18.85 10.79 9.87
C ILE A 70 19.11 12.21 9.35
N SER A 71 18.38 13.19 9.88
CA SER A 71 18.60 14.61 9.54
C SER A 71 18.47 14.86 8.04
N MET A 72 17.49 14.22 7.41
CA MET A 72 17.43 14.16 5.95
C MET A 72 17.11 15.51 5.31
N LYS A 73 16.39 16.39 6.01
CA LYS A 73 16.16 17.78 5.57
C LYS A 73 17.44 18.59 5.49
N GLU A 74 18.31 18.44 6.48
CA GLU A 74 19.59 19.15 6.54
C GLU A 74 20.56 18.63 5.47
N ARG A 75 20.52 17.32 5.21
CA ARG A 75 21.36 16.67 4.18
C ARG A 75 20.88 16.92 2.76
N PHE A 76 19.57 17.10 2.58
CA PHE A 76 18.92 17.34 1.28
C PHE A 76 18.04 18.60 1.33
N PRO A 77 18.58 19.81 1.51
CA PRO A 77 17.77 21.03 1.56
C PRO A 77 16.92 21.24 0.30
N ASP A 78 17.34 20.64 -0.81
CA ASP A 78 16.54 20.46 -2.01
C ASP A 78 15.95 19.03 -2.06
N ARG A 79 14.64 18.91 -1.77
CA ARG A 79 13.89 17.64 -1.83
C ARG A 79 13.96 16.98 -3.22
N ALA A 80 14.11 17.76 -4.30
CA ALA A 80 14.22 17.20 -5.64
C ALA A 80 15.51 16.39 -5.82
N LYS A 81 16.60 16.76 -5.14
CA LYS A 81 17.85 15.96 -5.13
C LYS A 81 17.66 14.64 -4.41
N LEU A 82 16.90 14.63 -3.30
CA LEU A 82 16.56 13.38 -2.62
C LEU A 82 15.69 12.49 -3.49
N TYR A 83 14.71 13.07 -4.20
CA TYR A 83 13.92 12.32 -5.18
C TYR A 83 14.80 11.73 -6.30
N ALA A 84 15.72 12.53 -6.85
CA ALA A 84 16.65 12.07 -7.89
C ALA A 84 17.56 10.94 -7.39
N GLN A 85 18.01 11.00 -6.14
CA GLN A 85 18.78 9.93 -5.50
C GLN A 85 18.00 8.61 -5.47
N LEU A 86 16.70 8.64 -5.12
CA LEU A 86 15.86 7.44 -5.13
C LEU A 86 15.49 7.00 -6.55
N TRP A 87 15.34 7.94 -7.48
CA TRP A 87 14.99 7.64 -8.86
C TRP A 87 16.11 6.86 -9.57
N ASP A 88 17.34 7.38 -9.52
CA ASP A 88 18.53 6.76 -10.10
C ASP A 88 19.80 7.25 -9.39
N ALA A 89 20.17 6.56 -8.29
CA ALA A 89 21.40 6.82 -7.54
C ALA A 89 22.67 6.73 -8.41
N SER A 90 22.65 5.97 -9.51
CA SER A 90 23.80 5.84 -10.41
C SER A 90 24.19 7.15 -11.11
N LYS A 91 23.27 8.12 -11.16
CA LYS A 91 23.56 9.47 -11.68
C LYS A 91 24.47 10.28 -10.78
N ALA A 92 24.37 10.09 -9.47
CA ALA A 92 25.23 10.76 -8.50
C ALA A 92 26.54 9.97 -8.28
N ASN A 93 26.46 8.64 -8.30
CA ASN A 93 27.61 7.75 -8.16
C ASN A 93 27.41 6.49 -9.02
N ALA A 94 28.19 6.34 -10.10
CA ALA A 94 28.07 5.22 -11.03
C ALA A 94 28.26 3.84 -10.36
N ASP A 95 29.03 3.78 -9.27
CA ASP A 95 29.31 2.55 -8.51
C ASP A 95 28.34 2.34 -7.33
N SER A 96 27.25 3.10 -7.28
CA SER A 96 26.25 2.99 -6.22
C SER A 96 25.60 1.60 -6.19
N LEU A 97 25.60 0.98 -5.01
CA LEU A 97 24.82 -0.23 -4.73
C LEU A 97 23.33 0.06 -4.46
N MET A 98 22.98 1.32 -4.21
CA MET A 98 21.59 1.73 -4.01
C MET A 98 20.79 1.48 -5.31
N PRO A 99 19.71 0.68 -5.28
CA PRO A 99 18.95 0.36 -6.47
C PRO A 99 18.36 1.62 -7.12
N PRO A 100 18.34 1.73 -8.46
CA PRO A 100 17.71 2.85 -9.15
C PRO A 100 16.19 2.61 -9.24
N PHE A 101 15.48 2.84 -8.14
CA PHE A 101 14.08 2.42 -7.93
C PHE A 101 13.13 2.90 -9.02
N GLY A 102 13.29 4.13 -9.48
CA GLY A 102 12.45 4.72 -10.51
C GLY A 102 12.81 4.25 -11.92
N LYS A 103 14.11 4.30 -12.26
CA LYS A 103 14.61 3.86 -13.57
C LYS A 103 14.23 2.41 -13.88
N HIS A 104 14.30 1.52 -12.89
CA HIS A 104 13.97 0.11 -13.04
C HIS A 104 12.50 -0.20 -12.69
N LYS A 105 11.68 0.82 -12.39
CA LYS A 105 10.25 0.70 -12.08
C LYS A 105 9.95 -0.23 -10.89
N ILE A 106 10.88 -0.32 -9.94
CA ILE A 106 10.68 -1.03 -8.67
C ILE A 106 9.60 -0.32 -7.85
N LEU A 107 9.66 1.01 -7.83
CA LEU A 107 8.64 1.89 -7.29
C LEU A 107 8.09 2.79 -8.40
N SER A 108 6.78 3.04 -8.37
CA SER A 108 6.14 4.08 -9.19
C SER A 108 6.52 5.49 -8.72
N ASN A 109 6.23 6.49 -9.54
CA ASN A 109 6.46 7.90 -9.19
C ASN A 109 5.80 8.30 -7.86
N ASP A 110 4.58 7.82 -7.62
CA ASP A 110 3.82 8.12 -6.41
C ASP A 110 4.39 7.40 -5.19
N GLU A 111 4.78 6.14 -5.35
CA GLU A 111 5.47 5.39 -4.28
C GLU A 111 6.80 6.04 -3.92
N ILE A 112 7.61 6.45 -4.90
CA ILE A 112 8.87 7.17 -4.64
C ILE A 112 8.58 8.47 -3.89
N ASN A 113 7.56 9.25 -4.30
CA ASN A 113 7.22 10.47 -3.58
C ASN A 113 6.80 10.22 -2.13
N LYS A 114 6.07 9.14 -1.86
CA LYS A 114 5.72 8.73 -0.49
C LYS A 114 6.96 8.35 0.31
N VAL A 115 7.86 7.56 -0.25
CA VAL A 115 9.13 7.18 0.42
C VAL A 115 9.98 8.42 0.67
N VAL A 116 10.13 9.32 -0.32
CA VAL A 116 10.83 10.60 -0.15
C VAL A 116 10.20 11.41 0.98
N ASN A 117 8.87 11.53 1.04
CA ASN A 117 8.21 12.28 2.12
C ASN A 117 8.48 11.67 3.50
N TYR A 118 8.45 10.34 3.60
CA TYR A 118 8.75 9.64 4.84
C TYR A 118 10.20 9.87 5.27
N ILE A 119 11.18 9.56 4.40
CA ILE A 119 12.59 9.67 4.77
C ILE A 119 13.01 11.14 4.96
N TYR A 120 12.38 12.09 4.26
CA TYR A 120 12.61 13.52 4.47
C TYR A 120 12.11 14.01 5.83
N GLY A 121 11.25 13.24 6.50
CA GLY A 121 10.81 13.49 7.86
C GLY A 121 11.75 12.96 8.95
N LEU A 122 12.77 12.17 8.58
CA LEU A 122 13.77 11.57 9.48
C LEU A 122 14.96 12.51 9.76
#